data_AF-A0A9E4I3L1-F1
#
_entry.id   AF-A0A9E4I3L1-F1
#
_cell.length_a   1.000
_cell.length_b   1.000
_cell.length_c   1.000
_cell.angle_alpha   90.00
_cell.angle_beta   90.00
_cell.angle_gamma   90.00
#
_symmetry.space_group_name_H-M   'P 1'
#
loop_
_entity.id
_entity.type
_entity.pdbx_description
1 polymer ?
#
loop_
_entity_poly.entity_id
_entity_poly.type
_entity_poly.pdbx_seq_one_letter_code
_entity_poly.pdbx_strand_id
1 'polypeptide(L)' 'IYTTMEDCTADWVTPLLTAAEAPDPELVGIYEELYPLYVRTREALAPVWSAHAAVNRRADR' A
#
# COMPACT_ATOMS: atom_id res chain seq x y z
N ILE A 1 -10.21 15.12 24.62
CA ILE A 1 -9.80 13.71 24.45
C ILE A 1 -11.03 12.98 23.95
N TYR A 2 -10.92 12.24 22.85
CA TYR A 2 -12.01 11.46 22.26
C TYR A 2 -12.20 10.12 22.97
N THR A 3 -13.43 9.60 22.97
CA THR A 3 -13.78 8.34 23.65
C THR A 3 -13.51 7.12 22.76
N THR A 4 -13.72 7.27 21.45
CA THR A 4 -13.48 6.23 20.43
C THR A 4 -12.65 6.75 19.26
N MET A 5 -12.17 5.83 18.41
CA MET A 5 -11.45 6.21 17.20
C MET A 5 -12.38 6.85 16.17
N GLU A 6 -13.64 6.40 16.15
CA GLU A 6 -14.71 6.96 15.33
C GLU A 6 -14.98 8.42 15.69
N ASP A 7 -14.99 8.78 16.98
CA ASP A 7 -15.20 10.17 17.42
C ASP A 7 -14.08 11.10 16.92
N CYS A 8 -12.84 10.65 17.00
CA CYS A 8 -11.69 11.37 16.44
C CYS A 8 -11.79 11.51 14.92
N THR A 9 -12.18 10.43 14.24
CA THR A 9 -12.31 10.38 12.78
C THR A 9 -13.44 11.30 12.29
N ALA A 10 -14.56 11.36 13.02
CA ALA A 10 -15.70 12.23 12.71
C ALA A 10 -15.31 13.71 12.74
N ASP A 11 -14.42 14.10 13.65
CA ASP A 11 -13.98 15.49 13.78
C ASP A 11 -12.83 15.85 12.84
N TRP A 12 -11.86 14.96 12.63
CA TRP A 12 -10.61 15.30 11.95
C TRP A 12 -10.47 14.76 10.53
N VAL A 13 -11.21 13.71 10.17
CA VAL A 13 -11.04 13.00 8.89
C VAL A 13 -12.27 13.18 8.03
N THR A 14 -13.45 12.76 8.50
CA THR A 14 -14.70 12.75 7.73
C THR A 14 -15.03 14.10 7.08
N PRO A 15 -14.83 15.27 7.73
CA PRO A 15 -15.15 16.56 7.12
C PRO A 15 -14.25 16.92 5.93
N LEU A 16 -13.08 16.28 5.83
CA LEU A 16 -12.11 16.48 4.75
C LEU A 16 -12.28 15.47 3.60
N LEU A 17 -13.12 14.45 3.78
CA LEU A 17 -13.38 13.47 2.74
C LEU A 17 -14.26 14.08 1.65
N THR A 18 -13.85 13.86 0.40
CA THR A 18 -14.68 14.15 -0.76
C THR A 18 -15.68 13.03 -1.00
N ALA A 19 -16.57 13.22 -1.97
CA ALA A 19 -17.43 12.15 -2.43
C ALA A 19 -16.58 10.92 -2.81
N ALA A 20 -17.07 9.73 -2.45
CA ALA A 20 -16.43 8.48 -2.81
C ALA A 20 -16.43 8.34 -4.34
N GLU A 21 -15.27 8.01 -4.89
CA GLU A 21 -15.11 7.76 -6.32
C GLU A 21 -15.58 6.34 -6.65
N ALA A 22 -16.37 6.22 -7.72
CA ALA A 22 -16.73 4.90 -8.24
C ALA A 22 -15.52 4.28 -8.94
N PRO A 23 -15.29 2.96 -8.80
CA PRO A 23 -14.24 2.29 -9.56
C PRO A 23 -14.48 2.43 -11.07
N ASP A 24 -13.43 2.76 -11.81
CA ASP A 24 -13.44 2.72 -13.27
C ASP A 24 -13.45 1.24 -13.74
N PRO A 25 -14.50 0.77 -14.44
CA PRO A 25 -14.60 -0.61 -14.86
C PRO A 25 -13.46 -1.09 -15.77
N GLU A 26 -12.87 -0.21 -16.58
CA GLU A 26 -11.73 -0.57 -17.43
C GLU A 26 -10.49 -0.84 -16.58
N LEU A 27 -10.23 0.04 -15.60
CA LEU A 27 -9.12 -0.13 -14.66
C LEU A 27 -9.31 -1.34 -13.76
N VAL A 28 -10.55 -1.67 -13.36
CA VAL A 28 -10.84 -2.86 -12.57
C VAL A 28 -10.34 -4.12 -13.28
N GLY A 29 -10.70 -4.30 -14.56
CA GLY A 29 -10.25 -5.48 -15.33
C GLY A 29 -8.73 -5.54 -15.48
N ILE A 30 -8.10 -4.40 -15.76
CA ILE A 30 -6.63 -4.31 -15.87
C ILE A 30 -5.96 -4.73 -14.55
N TYR A 31 -6.44 -4.22 -13.42
CA TYR A 31 -5.85 -4.52 -12.12
C TYR A 31 -6.13 -5.94 -11.66
N GLU A 32 -7.28 -6.52 -11.99
CA GLU A 32 -7.56 -7.94 -11.73
C GLU A 32 -6.54 -8.85 -12.42
N GLU A 33 -6.17 -8.56 -13.66
CA GLU A 33 -5.16 -9.33 -14.39
C GLU A 33 -3.73 -9.08 -13.87
N LEU A 34 -3.39 -7.82 -13.57
CA LEU A 34 -2.04 -7.45 -13.15
C LEU A 34 -1.72 -7.83 -11.71
N TYR A 35 -2.70 -7.84 -10.80
CA TYR A 35 -2.47 -7.99 -9.38
C TYR A 35 -1.76 -9.32 -9.01
N PRO A 36 -2.17 -10.50 -9.53
CA PRO A 36 -1.44 -11.74 -9.27
C PRO A 36 0.01 -11.72 -9.77
N LEU A 37 0.28 -11.03 -10.88
CA LEU A 37 1.65 -10.88 -11.39
C LEU A 37 2.47 -9.97 -10.46
N TYR A 38 1.92 -8.84 -10.05
CA TYR A 38 2.55 -7.95 -9.07
C TYR A 38 2.92 -8.70 -7.79
N VAL A 39 2.00 -9.49 -7.22
CA VAL A 39 2.25 -10.26 -6.00
C VAL A 39 3.42 -11.21 -6.19
N ARG A 40 3.41 -12.03 -7.26
CA ARG A 40 4.52 -12.94 -7.57
C ARG A 40 5.86 -12.22 -7.70
N THR A 41 5.88 -11.08 -8.39
CA THR A 41 7.09 -10.27 -8.54
C THR A 41 7.58 -9.72 -7.19
N ARG A 42 6.67 -9.17 -6.38
CA ARG A 42 6.97 -8.60 -5.06
C ARG A 42 7.54 -9.65 -4.10
N GLU A 43 7.01 -10.87 -4.15
CA GLU A 43 7.48 -12.00 -3.34
C GLU A 43 8.84 -12.50 -3.84
N ALA A 44 9.02 -12.67 -5.15
CA ALA A 44 10.27 -13.13 -5.74
C ALA A 44 11.44 -12.16 -5.50
N LEU A 45 11.18 -10.86 -5.47
CA LEU A 45 12.21 -9.84 -5.26
C LEU A 45 12.59 -9.63 -3.78
N ALA A 46 11.74 -10.03 -2.83
CA ALA A 46 12.02 -9.88 -1.40
C ALA A 46 13.41 -10.42 -0.98
N PRO A 47 13.79 -11.69 -1.29
CA PRO A 47 15.11 -12.20 -0.91
C PRO A 47 16.26 -11.48 -1.63
N VAL A 48 16.05 -11.01 -2.87
CA VAL A 48 17.05 -10.24 -3.62
C VAL A 48 17.36 -8.93 -2.91
N TRP A 49 16.32 -8.19 -2.51
CA TRP A 49 16.50 -6.95 -1.75
C TRP A 49 17.17 -7.19 -0.39
N SER A 50 16.82 -8.27 0.31
CA SER A 50 17.49 -8.66 1.56
C SER A 50 18.99 -8.90 1.35
N ALA A 51 19.37 -9.56 0.26
CA ALA A 51 20.77 -9.80 -0.09
C ALA A 51 21.51 -8.49 -0.41
N HIS A 52 20.92 -7.63 -1.24
CA HIS A 52 21.46 -6.30 -1.54
C HIS A 52 21.69 -5.48 -0.27
N ALA A 53 20.70 -5.43 0.63
CA ALA A 53 20.81 -4.69 1.88
C ALA A 53 21.91 -5.25 2.79
N ALA A 54 22.12 -6.58 2.79
CA ALA A 54 23.21 -7.20 3.54
C ALA A 54 24.59 -6.83 2.99
N VAL A 55 24.74 -6.71 1.66
CA VAL A 55 25.99 -6.24 1.02
C VAL A 55 26.25 -4.78 1.37
N ASN A 56 25.25 -3.91 1.23
CA ASN A 56 25.42 -2.47 1.53
C ASN A 56 25.86 -2.23 2.98
N ARG A 57 25.24 -2.92 3.95
CA ARG A 57 25.64 -2.84 5.38
C ARG A 57 27.05 -3.35 5.68
N ARG A 58 27.65 -4.15 4.80
CA ARG A 58 29.05 -4.57 4.92
C ARG A 58 29.99 -3.51 4.35
N ALA A 59 29.59 -2.83 3.28
CA ALA A 59 30.38 -1.77 2.66
C ALA A 59 30.47 -0.51 3.54
N ASP A 60 29.45 -0.26 4.37
CA ASP A 60 29.39 0.88 5.30
C ASP A 60 30.19 0.69 6.61
N ARG A 61 30.86 -0.46 6.80
CA ARG A 61 31.57 -0.84 8.02
C ARG A 61 33.07 -0.90 7.80
#